data_AF-A0A067GND0-F1
#
_entry.id   AF-A0A067GND0-F1
#
_cell.length_a   1.000
_cell.length_b   1.000
_cell.length_c   1.000
_cell.angle_alpha   90.00
_cell.angle_beta   90.00
_cell.angle_gamma   90.00
#
_symmetry.space_group_name_H-M   'P 1'
#
loop_
_entity.id
_entity.type
_entity.pdbx_description
1 polymer ?
#
loop_
_entity_poly.entity_id
_entity_poly.type
_entity_poly.pdbx_seq_one_letter_code
_entity_poly.pdbx_strand_id
1 'polypeptide(L)'
;MYIHQPFPTLLAALFAPAELNLKYNYQTKASAEDNKTDKYEFCQPTRCSNRSPSIRYPFRLKTQPISCGLEGFELSCLSDKAIWHLPSSGDYYVHEISYLDSSINITDVNETACPFQSLISFNLTSSKFFFLPFNDSYALYNCTEKAASERTPFEAIGPINCLGSENNLVYIIYSEYLMEEMPPSCRKSRTVEIPGGLPLQDVATTARARP
;
A
#
# COMPACT_ATOMS: atom_id res chain seq x y z
N MET A 1 27.45 1.97 10.07
CA MET A 1 26.47 3.07 10.09
C MET A 1 25.57 2.86 8.88
N TYR A 2 24.45 2.17 9.07
CA TYR A 2 23.49 1.96 8.00
C TYR A 2 22.78 3.29 7.79
N ILE A 3 22.96 3.87 6.61
CA ILE A 3 22.18 5.03 6.19
C ILE A 3 20.81 4.44 5.83
N HIS A 4 19.86 4.49 6.74
CA HIS A 4 18.45 4.37 6.37
C HIS A 4 18.18 5.54 5.43
N GLN A 5 17.96 5.23 4.15
CA GLN A 5 17.48 6.18 3.16
C GLN A 5 15.94 6.13 3.19
N PRO A 6 15.24 7.19 2.79
CA PRO A 6 13.79 7.17 2.74
C PRO A 6 13.37 6.24 1.60
N PHE A 7 12.47 5.29 1.87
CA PHE A 7 11.98 4.36 0.84
C PHE A 7 11.39 5.13 -0.36
N PRO A 8 11.60 4.69 -1.61
CA PRO A 8 11.11 5.36 -2.82
C PRO A 8 9.60 5.64 -2.80
N THR A 9 8.82 4.72 -2.23
CA THR A 9 7.36 4.84 -2.12
C THR A 9 6.93 5.99 -1.22
N LEU A 10 7.64 6.20 -0.11
CA LEU A 10 7.34 7.25 0.86
C LEU A 10 7.62 8.64 0.28
N LEU A 11 8.72 8.77 -0.48
CA LEU A 11 9.06 10.01 -1.18
C LEU A 11 8.11 10.28 -2.35
N ALA A 12 7.75 9.24 -3.13
CA ALA A 12 6.82 9.36 -4.25
C ALA A 12 5.41 9.80 -3.80
N ALA A 13 4.95 9.29 -2.66
CA ALA A 13 3.63 9.61 -2.09
C ALA A 13 3.46 11.10 -1.70
N LEU A 14 4.53 11.89 -1.67
CA LEU A 14 4.44 13.35 -1.48
C LEU A 14 3.94 14.06 -2.73
N PHE A 15 4.09 13.45 -3.92
CA PHE A 15 3.86 14.12 -5.21
C PHE A 15 2.84 13.40 -6.08
N ALA A 16 2.57 12.12 -5.86
CA ALA A 16 1.64 11.31 -6.65
C ALA A 16 0.92 10.24 -5.80
N PRO A 17 -0.24 9.73 -6.25
CA PRO A 17 -0.88 8.57 -5.64
C PRO A 17 0.11 7.41 -5.46
N ALA A 18 0.14 6.84 -4.26
CA ALA A 18 1.02 5.71 -3.97
C ALA A 18 0.49 4.44 -4.65
N GLU A 19 1.38 3.76 -5.38
CA GLU A 19 1.16 2.37 -5.78
C GLU A 19 1.46 1.46 -4.59
N LEU A 20 0.45 0.67 -4.19
CA LEU A 20 0.54 -0.24 -3.06
C LEU A 20 0.58 -1.67 -3.56
N ASN A 21 1.61 -2.42 -3.14
CA ASN A 21 1.71 -3.86 -3.38
C ASN A 21 1.34 -4.61 -2.11
N LEU A 22 0.20 -5.30 -2.15
CA LEU A 22 -0.30 -6.09 -1.03
C LEU A 22 -0.07 -7.56 -1.31
N LYS A 23 0.33 -8.29 -0.27
CA LYS A 23 0.26 -9.75 -0.24
C LYS A 23 -1.09 -10.17 0.30
N TYR A 24 -1.52 -11.34 -0.12
CA TYR A 24 -2.66 -12.02 0.47
C TYR A 24 -2.29 -13.47 0.71
N ASN A 25 -2.88 -14.05 1.75
CA ASN A 25 -2.84 -15.48 1.94
C ASN A 25 -4.25 -16.00 1.70
N TYR A 26 -4.38 -16.98 0.82
CA TYR A 26 -5.60 -17.74 0.68
C TYR A 26 -5.27 -19.16 1.11
N GLN A 27 -5.71 -19.54 2.32
CA GLN A 27 -5.59 -20.92 2.76
C GLN A 27 -6.37 -21.79 1.78
N THR A 28 -5.66 -22.63 1.03
CA THR A 28 -6.25 -23.86 0.51
C THR A 28 -6.56 -24.72 1.74
N LYS A 29 -7.76 -24.57 2.32
CA LYS A 29 -8.29 -25.61 3.21
C LYS A 29 -8.51 -26.85 2.36
N ALA A 30 -7.45 -27.62 2.13
CA ALA A 30 -7.56 -29.05 1.96
C ALA A 30 -7.79 -29.62 3.35
N SER A 31 -9.01 -29.48 3.89
CA SER A 31 -9.44 -30.47 4.87
C SER A 31 -9.69 -31.73 4.06
N ALA A 32 -8.95 -32.79 4.39
CA ALA A 32 -9.43 -34.13 4.09
C ALA A 32 -10.89 -34.21 4.54
N GLU A 33 -11.74 -34.71 3.64
CA GLU A 33 -13.20 -34.77 3.68
C GLU A 33 -13.92 -33.71 2.83
N ASP A 34 -14.33 -34.22 1.66
CA ASP A 34 -15.26 -33.74 0.64
C ASP A 34 -14.66 -33.05 -0.58
N ASN A 35 -15.19 -33.44 -1.74
CA ASN A 35 -14.69 -33.28 -3.10
C ASN A 35 -14.67 -31.81 -3.58
N LYS A 36 -13.86 -30.96 -2.93
CA LYS A 36 -13.90 -29.49 -3.06
C LYS A 36 -12.78 -28.92 -3.94
N THR A 37 -12.18 -29.74 -4.79
CA THR A 37 -11.24 -29.27 -5.82
C THR A 37 -11.96 -28.93 -7.13
N ASP A 38 -13.20 -29.41 -7.31
CA ASP A 38 -13.94 -29.30 -8.59
C ASP A 38 -14.91 -28.11 -8.65
N LYS A 39 -15.13 -27.38 -7.55
CA LYS A 39 -16.15 -26.31 -7.51
C LYS A 39 -15.73 -25.03 -8.24
N TYR A 40 -14.43 -24.76 -8.31
CA TYR A 40 -13.87 -23.53 -8.90
C TYR A 40 -13.45 -23.71 -10.37
N GLU A 41 -13.26 -24.94 -10.82
CA GLU A 41 -12.84 -25.26 -12.20
C GLU A 41 -13.87 -24.80 -13.24
N PHE A 42 -15.14 -24.71 -12.85
CA PHE A 42 -16.22 -24.19 -13.70
C PHE A 42 -16.24 -22.67 -13.86
N CYS A 43 -15.48 -21.92 -13.05
CA CYS A 43 -15.47 -20.47 -13.09
C CYS A 43 -14.42 -19.98 -14.09
N GLN A 44 -14.87 -19.61 -15.28
CA GLN A 44 -14.00 -19.07 -16.32
C GLN A 44 -13.35 -17.75 -15.84
N PRO A 45 -12.06 -17.52 -16.14
CA PRO A 45 -11.43 -16.24 -15.89
C PRO A 45 -12.16 -15.11 -16.60
N THR A 46 -12.29 -13.97 -15.93
CA THR A 46 -12.95 -12.77 -16.46
C THR A 46 -12.01 -11.57 -16.44
N ARG A 47 -12.39 -10.48 -17.11
CA ARG A 47 -11.69 -9.18 -17.12
C ARG A 47 -12.72 -8.07 -17.26
N CYS A 48 -12.44 -6.88 -16.73
CA CYS A 48 -13.28 -5.70 -16.97
C CYS A 48 -13.10 -5.14 -18.38
N SER A 49 -11.89 -5.26 -18.92
CA SER A 49 -11.51 -4.91 -20.27
C SER A 49 -10.27 -5.69 -20.71
N ASN A 50 -9.90 -5.61 -21.97
CA ASN A 50 -8.65 -6.20 -22.49
C ASN A 50 -7.38 -5.65 -21.81
N ARG A 51 -7.47 -4.46 -21.20
CA ARG A 51 -6.35 -3.81 -20.49
C ARG A 51 -6.32 -4.10 -18.99
N SER A 52 -7.44 -4.54 -18.41
CA SER A 52 -7.53 -4.88 -17.00
C SER A 52 -6.87 -6.24 -16.69
N PRO A 53 -6.45 -6.50 -15.43
CA PRO A 53 -5.90 -7.79 -15.04
C PRO A 53 -6.91 -8.93 -15.25
N SER A 54 -6.39 -10.16 -15.42
CA SER A 54 -7.23 -11.35 -15.42
C SER A 54 -7.72 -11.63 -14.01
N ILE A 55 -9.03 -11.78 -13.84
CA ILE A 55 -9.73 -12.04 -12.59
C ILE A 55 -10.13 -13.52 -12.59
N ARG A 56 -9.56 -14.28 -11.66
CA ARG A 56 -9.84 -15.70 -11.41
C ARG A 56 -9.65 -15.99 -9.93
N TYR A 57 -10.06 -17.18 -9.51
CA TYR A 57 -9.90 -17.64 -8.12
C TYR A 57 -8.48 -17.35 -7.59
N PRO A 58 -8.33 -16.79 -6.37
CA PRO A 58 -9.37 -16.56 -5.35
C PRO A 58 -10.25 -15.32 -5.58
N PHE A 59 -9.89 -14.46 -6.53
CA PHE A 59 -10.68 -13.27 -6.89
C PHE A 59 -11.89 -13.62 -7.76
N ARG A 60 -12.94 -12.83 -7.62
CA ARG A 60 -14.13 -12.92 -8.48
C ARG A 60 -14.69 -11.53 -8.73
N LEU A 61 -15.39 -11.37 -9.85
CA LEU A 61 -16.28 -10.22 -9.99
C LEU A 61 -17.51 -10.39 -9.09
N LYS A 62 -18.04 -9.29 -8.55
CA LYS A 62 -19.31 -9.29 -7.80
C LYS A 62 -20.48 -9.85 -8.62
N THR A 63 -20.40 -9.80 -9.94
CA THR A 63 -21.38 -10.36 -10.89
C THR A 63 -21.24 -11.88 -11.09
N GLN A 64 -20.11 -12.48 -10.71
CA GLN A 64 -19.93 -13.93 -10.75
C GLN A 64 -20.57 -14.59 -9.51
N PRO A 65 -20.99 -15.86 -9.61
CA PRO A 65 -21.48 -16.63 -8.46
C PRO A 65 -20.51 -16.57 -7.28
N ILE A 66 -21.05 -16.59 -6.06
CA ILE A 66 -20.26 -16.58 -4.81
C ILE A 66 -19.27 -17.75 -4.79
N SER A 67 -19.61 -18.88 -5.42
CA SER A 67 -18.72 -20.04 -5.54
C SER A 67 -17.47 -19.81 -6.37
N CYS A 68 -17.35 -18.71 -7.13
CA CYS A 68 -16.20 -18.45 -8.01
C CYS A 68 -15.03 -17.73 -7.34
N GLY A 69 -15.14 -17.40 -6.06
CA GLY A 69 -14.09 -16.69 -5.33
C GLY A 69 -14.28 -16.78 -3.83
N LEU A 70 -13.35 -16.18 -3.10
CA LEU A 70 -13.40 -16.11 -1.65
C LEU A 70 -14.04 -14.80 -1.20
N GLU A 71 -14.71 -14.84 -0.05
CA GLU A 71 -15.16 -13.65 0.64
C GLU A 71 -13.97 -12.72 0.95
N GLY A 72 -14.09 -11.42 0.66
CA GLY A 72 -13.04 -10.42 0.77
C GLY A 72 -12.15 -10.30 -0.48
N PHE A 73 -12.35 -11.15 -1.50
CA PHE A 73 -11.64 -11.11 -2.78
C PHE A 73 -12.57 -10.67 -3.94
N GLU A 74 -13.66 -10.00 -3.62
CA GLU A 74 -14.60 -9.44 -4.60
C GLU A 74 -14.07 -8.18 -5.27
N LEU A 75 -14.07 -8.19 -6.59
CA LEU A 75 -13.79 -7.05 -7.44
C LEU A 75 -15.06 -6.58 -8.15
N SER A 76 -15.10 -5.32 -8.55
CA SER A 76 -16.10 -4.76 -9.45
C SER A 76 -15.44 -4.12 -10.66
N CYS A 77 -16.19 -3.91 -11.73
CA CYS A 77 -15.71 -3.15 -12.88
C CYS A 77 -16.31 -1.75 -12.84
N LEU A 78 -15.45 -0.74 -13.00
CA LEU A 78 -15.86 0.62 -13.28
C LEU A 78 -15.31 0.99 -14.65
N SER A 79 -16.20 1.05 -15.64
CA SER A 79 -15.82 1.16 -17.05
C SER A 79 -14.84 0.03 -17.45
N ASP A 80 -13.61 0.37 -17.80
CA ASP A 80 -12.56 -0.52 -18.28
C ASP A 80 -11.59 -0.97 -17.17
N LYS A 81 -11.79 -0.52 -15.94
CA LYS A 81 -10.90 -0.77 -14.79
C LYS A 81 -11.52 -1.70 -13.76
N ALA A 82 -10.69 -2.55 -13.16
CA ALA A 82 -11.06 -3.34 -12.00
C ALA A 82 -10.92 -2.50 -10.73
N ILE A 83 -11.92 -2.58 -9.85
CA ILE A 83 -12.00 -1.88 -8.57
C ILE A 83 -12.06 -2.90 -7.46
N TRP A 84 -11.24 -2.69 -6.43
CA TRP A 84 -11.31 -3.43 -5.19
C TRP A 84 -11.75 -2.50 -4.07
N HIS A 85 -12.75 -2.94 -3.30
CA HIS A 85 -13.28 -2.19 -2.17
C HIS A 85 -12.73 -2.74 -0.88
N LEU A 86 -12.00 -1.91 -0.14
CA LEU A 86 -11.53 -2.18 1.21
C LEU A 86 -12.46 -1.49 2.21
N PRO A 87 -13.17 -2.21 3.08
CA PRO A 87 -14.14 -1.61 4.02
C PRO A 87 -13.58 -0.46 4.86
N SER A 88 -12.31 -0.56 5.25
CA SER A 88 -11.63 0.41 6.12
C SER A 88 -10.88 1.52 5.37
N SER A 89 -10.77 1.43 4.03
CA SER A 89 -9.91 2.32 3.22
C SER A 89 -10.55 2.86 1.94
N GLY A 90 -11.72 2.37 1.53
CA GLY A 90 -12.41 2.81 0.33
C GLY A 90 -12.06 2.01 -0.93
N ASP A 91 -12.17 2.67 -2.08
CA ASP A 91 -12.06 2.03 -3.40
C ASP A 91 -10.67 2.23 -4.01
N TYR A 92 -10.14 1.16 -4.60
CA TYR A 92 -8.83 1.15 -5.22
C TYR A 92 -8.90 0.58 -6.64
N TYR A 93 -8.20 1.22 -7.58
CA TYR A 93 -7.95 0.64 -8.89
C TYR A 93 -6.98 -0.53 -8.75
N VAL A 94 -7.30 -1.64 -9.42
CA VAL A 94 -6.42 -2.82 -9.48
C VAL A 94 -5.67 -2.81 -10.80
N HIS A 95 -4.35 -2.66 -10.72
CA HIS A 95 -3.47 -2.67 -11.88
C HIS A 95 -3.03 -4.08 -12.24
N GLU A 96 -2.63 -4.85 -11.23
CA GLU A 96 -2.09 -6.19 -11.41
C GLU A 96 -2.51 -7.13 -10.28
N ILE A 97 -2.68 -8.40 -10.63
CA ILE A 97 -2.87 -9.49 -9.68
C ILE A 97 -1.84 -10.57 -10.04
N SER A 98 -0.83 -10.75 -9.19
CA SER A 98 0.09 -11.89 -9.30
C SER A 98 -0.49 -13.05 -8.51
N TYR A 99 -0.94 -14.08 -9.23
CA TYR A 99 -1.41 -15.33 -8.65
C TYR A 99 -0.26 -16.20 -8.15
N LEU A 100 0.92 -16.09 -8.79
CA LEU A 100 2.13 -16.81 -8.39
C LEU A 100 2.64 -16.27 -7.06
N ASP A 101 2.73 -14.95 -6.94
CA ASP A 101 3.30 -14.28 -5.76
C ASP A 101 2.26 -13.97 -4.69
N SER A 102 1.00 -14.35 -4.94
CA SER A 102 -0.16 -14.01 -4.12
C SER A 102 -0.16 -12.52 -3.74
N SER A 103 -0.05 -11.65 -4.75
CA SER A 103 -0.04 -10.20 -4.56
C SER A 103 -1.00 -9.45 -5.48
N ILE A 104 -1.36 -8.24 -5.07
CA ILE A 104 -2.21 -7.31 -5.80
C ILE A 104 -1.58 -5.92 -5.76
N ASN A 105 -1.47 -5.28 -6.93
CA ASN A 105 -1.00 -3.90 -7.08
C ASN A 105 -2.21 -2.98 -7.26
N ILE A 106 -2.29 -1.94 -6.41
CA ILE A 106 -3.42 -1.02 -6.38
C ILE A 106 -3.01 0.45 -6.25
N THR A 107 -3.89 1.35 -6.67
CA THR A 107 -3.82 2.80 -6.37
C THR A 107 -5.17 3.31 -5.90
N ASP A 108 -5.19 4.29 -5.00
CA ASP A 108 -6.41 4.96 -4.55
C ASP A 108 -7.20 5.51 -5.75
N VAL A 109 -8.51 5.27 -5.78
CA VAL A 109 -9.40 5.83 -6.81
C VAL A 109 -9.57 7.33 -6.64
N ASN A 110 -9.50 7.80 -5.40
CA ASN A 110 -9.61 9.21 -5.08
C ASN A 110 -8.24 9.87 -5.27
N GLU A 111 -8.10 10.62 -6.36
CA GLU A 111 -7.00 11.56 -6.51
C GLU A 111 -7.18 12.69 -5.48
N THR A 112 -6.52 12.57 -4.33
CA THR A 112 -6.54 13.62 -3.32
C THR A 112 -5.44 14.63 -3.61
N ALA A 113 -5.68 15.90 -3.25
CA ALA A 113 -4.64 16.93 -3.24
C ALA A 113 -3.49 16.62 -2.26
N CYS A 114 -3.67 15.60 -1.41
CA CYS A 114 -2.68 15.10 -0.48
C CYS A 114 -2.55 13.57 -0.61
N PRO A 115 -1.86 13.05 -1.64
CA PRO A 115 -1.70 11.61 -1.83
C PRO A 115 -1.11 10.91 -0.60
N PHE A 116 -0.27 11.65 0.12
CA PHE A 116 0.31 11.23 1.38
C PHE A 116 -0.74 10.96 2.48
N GLN A 117 -1.83 11.71 2.53
CA GLN A 117 -2.93 11.49 3.47
C GLN A 117 -3.61 10.14 3.22
N SER A 118 -3.82 9.76 1.95
CA SER A 118 -4.35 8.44 1.59
C SER A 118 -3.43 7.32 2.07
N LEU A 119 -2.12 7.49 1.91
CA LEU A 119 -1.12 6.49 2.34
C LEU A 119 -1.16 6.25 3.86
N ILE A 120 -1.17 7.30 4.68
CA ILE A 120 -1.16 7.16 6.15
C ILE A 120 -2.53 6.85 6.76
N SER A 121 -3.60 6.99 5.98
CA SER A 121 -4.96 6.58 6.39
C SER A 121 -5.28 5.16 5.92
N PHE A 122 -4.39 4.57 5.11
CA PHE A 122 -4.56 3.22 4.59
C PHE A 122 -4.61 2.21 5.73
N ASN A 123 -5.68 1.42 5.75
CA ASN A 123 -5.98 0.52 6.82
C ASN A 123 -6.50 -0.82 6.28
N LEU A 124 -5.76 -1.89 6.60
CA LEU A 124 -6.09 -3.27 6.23
C LEU A 124 -6.83 -4.03 7.34
N THR A 125 -7.27 -3.35 8.40
CA THR A 125 -8.07 -3.93 9.48
C THR A 125 -9.28 -4.65 8.88
N SER A 126 -9.46 -5.90 9.30
CA SER A 126 -10.53 -6.79 8.82
C SER A 126 -10.39 -7.24 7.36
N SER A 127 -9.22 -7.06 6.73
CA SER A 127 -8.91 -7.62 5.42
C SER A 127 -8.03 -8.88 5.53
N LYS A 128 -7.99 -9.68 4.45
CA LYS A 128 -7.09 -10.85 4.31
C LYS A 128 -5.74 -10.49 3.68
N PHE A 129 -5.48 -9.20 3.55
CA PHE A 129 -4.34 -8.63 2.85
C PHE A 129 -3.37 -8.01 3.86
N PHE A 130 -2.09 -8.03 3.52
CA PHE A 130 -1.03 -7.53 4.38
C PHE A 130 0.13 -7.03 3.50
N PHE A 131 0.93 -6.12 4.05
CA PHE A 131 2.21 -5.78 3.43
C PHE A 131 3.25 -6.83 3.80
N LEU A 132 4.22 -7.08 2.92
CA LEU A 132 5.39 -7.87 3.32
C LEU A 132 6.00 -7.25 4.59
N PRO A 133 6.50 -8.07 5.53
CA PRO A 133 7.00 -7.60 6.82
C PRO A 133 8.29 -6.80 6.67
N PHE A 134 8.12 -5.55 6.24
CA PHE A 134 9.06 -4.44 6.33
C PHE A 134 8.25 -3.28 6.90
N ASN A 135 7.68 -3.50 8.09
CA ASN A 135 6.89 -2.49 8.78
C ASN A 135 7.85 -1.53 9.48
N ASP A 136 8.35 -0.57 8.72
CA ASP A 136 8.93 0.62 9.33
C ASP A 136 7.77 1.42 9.94
N SER A 137 7.77 1.49 11.26
CA SER A 137 6.80 2.31 11.98
C SER A 137 7.31 3.75 11.99
N TYR A 138 6.47 4.69 11.52
CA TYR A 138 6.81 6.10 11.43
C TYR A 138 5.98 6.92 12.41
N ALA A 139 6.51 8.05 12.85
CA ALA A 139 5.82 9.02 13.67
C ALA A 139 5.65 10.33 12.91
N LEU A 140 4.43 10.87 12.94
CA LEU A 140 4.15 12.23 12.49
C LEU A 140 4.48 13.20 13.61
N TYR A 141 5.25 14.22 13.28
CA TYR A 141 5.61 15.31 14.17
C TYR A 141 5.06 16.63 13.66
N ASN A 142 4.46 17.38 14.57
CA ASN A 142 3.94 18.72 14.33
C ASN A 142 4.93 19.72 14.92
N CYS A 143 5.49 20.59 14.09
CA CYS A 143 6.48 21.58 14.47
C CYS A 143 5.99 23.01 14.21
N THR A 144 6.24 23.94 15.11
CA THR A 144 5.94 25.37 14.88
C THR A 144 7.04 26.08 14.09
N GLU A 145 8.24 25.50 14.04
CA GLU A 145 9.40 26.03 13.33
C GLU A 145 10.01 24.92 12.47
N LYS A 146 10.75 25.29 11.42
CA LYS A 146 11.43 24.31 10.57
C LYS A 146 12.43 23.53 11.40
N ALA A 147 12.37 22.19 11.32
CA ALA A 147 13.43 21.35 11.86
C ALA A 147 14.74 21.72 11.12
N ALA A 148 15.74 22.24 11.84
CA ALA A 148 16.99 22.68 11.25
C ALA A 148 17.74 21.48 10.66
N SER A 149 17.79 21.37 9.33
CA SER A 149 18.33 20.19 8.63
C SER A 149 19.84 19.95 8.83
N GLU A 150 20.55 20.88 9.49
CA GLU A 150 21.99 20.78 9.73
C GLU A 150 22.34 20.22 11.12
N ARG A 151 21.36 20.00 12.02
CA ARG A 151 21.62 19.52 13.41
C ARG A 151 20.77 18.35 13.87
N THR A 152 19.90 17.79 13.03
CA THR A 152 19.08 16.66 13.42
C THR A 152 19.81 15.35 13.11
N PRO A 153 20.10 14.50 14.12
CA PRO A 153 20.72 13.19 13.90
C PRO A 153 19.80 12.17 13.21
N PHE A 154 18.54 12.54 12.97
CA PHE A 154 17.51 11.72 12.35
C PHE A 154 17.15 12.19 10.94
N GLU A 155 16.84 11.24 10.06
CA GLU A 155 16.29 11.53 8.73
C GLU A 155 14.81 11.90 8.85
N ALA A 156 14.48 13.17 8.57
CA ALA A 156 13.12 13.68 8.58
C ALA A 156 12.63 13.94 7.16
N ILE A 157 11.44 13.44 6.84
CA ILE A 157 10.76 13.67 5.57
C ILE A 157 9.72 14.76 5.76
N GLY A 158 9.90 15.88 5.07
CA GLY A 158 8.99 17.02 5.12
C GLY A 158 9.69 18.37 5.00
N PRO A 159 8.97 19.48 5.22
CA PRO A 159 7.59 19.52 5.70
C PRO A 159 6.59 19.00 4.65
N ILE A 160 5.60 18.23 5.10
CA ILE A 160 4.52 17.69 4.26
C ILE A 160 3.42 18.75 4.16
N ASN A 161 3.53 19.61 3.15
CA ASN A 161 2.70 20.80 3.01
C ASN A 161 1.19 20.52 3.04
N CYS A 162 0.75 19.39 2.49
CA CYS A 162 -0.68 19.05 2.42
C CYS A 162 -1.28 18.54 3.74
N LEU A 163 -0.44 18.24 4.74
CA LEU A 163 -0.85 17.94 6.11
C LEU A 163 -0.63 19.12 7.08
N GLY A 164 0.20 20.08 6.69
CA GLY A 164 0.58 21.23 7.49
C GLY A 164 -0.32 22.45 7.29
N SER A 165 0.01 23.51 8.02
CA SER A 165 -0.55 24.86 7.90
C SER A 165 0.55 25.89 8.17
N GLU A 166 0.25 27.19 8.05
CA GLU A 166 1.25 28.26 8.23
C GLU A 166 2.01 28.19 9.56
N ASN A 167 1.35 27.76 10.63
CA ASN A 167 1.93 27.63 11.97
C ASN A 167 2.18 26.17 12.40
N ASN A 168 2.07 25.22 11.47
CA ASN A 168 2.18 23.80 11.75
C ASN A 168 2.87 23.07 10.58
N LEU A 169 4.12 22.73 10.77
CA LEU A 169 4.92 21.97 9.83
C LEU A 169 4.88 20.49 10.23
N VAL A 170 4.41 19.65 9.32
CA VAL A 170 4.31 18.20 9.56
C VAL A 170 5.53 17.50 8.99
N TYR A 171 6.21 16.72 9.81
CA TYR A 171 7.35 15.89 9.42
C TYR A 171 7.10 14.42 9.75
N ILE A 172 7.76 13.54 9.02
CA ILE A 172 7.74 12.11 9.27
C ILE A 172 9.14 11.59 9.53
N ILE A 173 9.23 10.84 10.62
CA ILE A 173 10.48 10.35 11.19
C ILE A 173 10.22 8.91 11.64
N TYR A 174 11.24 8.05 11.60
CA TYR A 174 11.08 6.69 12.12
C TYR A 174 10.70 6.73 13.61
N SER A 175 9.76 5.87 13.99
CA SER A 175 9.21 5.85 15.35
C SER A 175 10.22 5.39 16.42
N GLU A 176 11.30 4.75 15.99
CA GLU A 176 12.40 4.29 16.85
C GLU A 176 13.32 5.41 17.35
N TYR A 177 13.31 6.58 16.70
CA TYR A 177 14.08 7.73 17.17
C TYR A 177 13.53 8.25 18.50
N LEU A 178 14.45 8.59 19.43
CA LEU A 178 14.12 9.08 20.76
C LEU A 178 13.52 10.48 20.70
N MET A 179 12.48 10.73 21.52
CA MET A 179 11.84 12.05 21.63
C MET A 179 12.82 13.16 22.07
N GLU A 180 13.89 12.80 22.76
CA GLU A 180 14.92 13.72 23.27
C GLU A 180 15.77 14.37 22.17
N GLU A 181 15.81 13.77 20.98
CA GLU A 181 16.54 14.31 19.82
C GLU A 181 15.74 15.39 19.09
N MET A 182 14.46 15.52 19.41
CA MET A 182 13.52 16.39 18.71
C MET A 182 13.64 17.85 19.19
N PRO A 183 13.59 18.86 18.30
CA PRO A 183 13.52 20.25 18.71
C PRO A 183 12.31 20.52 19.64
N PRO A 184 12.42 21.44 20.61
CA PRO A 184 11.32 21.78 21.52
C PRO A 184 10.10 22.37 20.78
N SER A 185 10.29 22.84 19.55
CA SER A 185 9.22 23.33 18.66
C SER A 185 8.36 22.21 18.07
N CYS A 186 8.75 20.94 18.23
CA CYS A 186 8.11 19.78 17.62
C CYS A 186 7.47 18.86 18.66
N ARG A 187 6.28 18.33 18.34
CA ARG A 187 5.56 17.36 19.18
C ARG A 187 5.08 16.18 18.35
N LYS A 188 5.24 14.97 18.88
CA LYS A 188 4.70 13.75 18.28
C LYS A 188 3.16 13.84 18.26
N SER A 189 2.58 13.68 17.09
CA SER A 189 1.13 13.68 16.87
C SER A 189 0.58 12.26 16.98
N ARG A 190 1.01 11.36 16.08
CA ARG A 190 0.62 9.94 16.07
C ARG A 190 1.69 9.08 15.39
N THR A 191 1.61 7.78 15.64
CA THR A 191 2.36 6.78 14.88
C THR A 191 1.49 6.27 13.72
N VAL A 192 2.12 6.00 12.59
CA VAL A 192 1.50 5.43 11.39
C VAL A 192 2.37 4.27 10.91
N GLU A 193 1.73 3.22 10.41
CA GLU A 193 2.42 2.17 9.68
C GLU A 193 2.39 2.55 8.21
N ILE A 194 3.57 2.75 7.63
CA ILE A 194 3.66 3.04 6.21
C ILE A 194 4.19 1.78 5.53
N PRO A 195 3.46 1.29 4.51
CA PRO A 195 3.92 0.19 3.70
C PRO A 195 5.30 0.44 3.10
N GLY A 196 6.31 -0.31 3.53
CA GLY A 196 7.59 -0.38 2.83
C GLY A 196 7.35 -1.01 1.45
N GLY A 197 7.48 -0.21 0.39
CA GLY A 197 7.31 -0.69 -0.98
C GLY A 197 8.56 -1.40 -1.50
N LEU A 198 8.32 -2.63 -1.99
CA LEU A 198 9.14 -3.54 -2.79
C LEU A 198 10.47 -4.04 -2.19
N PRO A 199 10.80 -5.34 -2.36
CA PRO A 199 12.12 -5.86 -2.04
C PRO A 199 13.19 -5.13 -2.88
N LEU A 200 14.39 -4.99 -2.31
CA LEU A 200 15.62 -4.44 -2.92
C LEU A 200 16.13 -5.21 -4.16
N GLN A 201 15.26 -5.81 -5.00
CA GLN A 201 15.69 -6.65 -6.12
C GLN A 201 15.68 -6.02 -7.51
N ASP A 202 15.11 -4.84 -7.74
CA ASP A 202 15.05 -4.26 -9.10
C ASP A 202 15.92 -3.02 -9.37
N VAL A 203 16.89 -2.69 -8.50
CA VAL A 203 17.92 -1.67 -8.83
C VAL A 203 19.10 -2.27 -9.62
N ALA A 204 19.11 -3.60 -9.85
CA ALA A 204 20.24 -4.30 -10.45
C ALA A 204 19.92 -5.05 -11.76
N THR A 205 18.99 -4.59 -12.61
CA THR A 205 18.78 -5.24 -13.93
C THR A 205 18.29 -4.36 -15.07
N THR A 206 18.55 -3.05 -15.03
CA THR A 206 18.52 -2.20 -16.25
C THR A 206 19.90 -1.67 -16.58
N ALA A 207 20.82 -2.57 -16.92
CA ALA A 207 22.00 -2.22 -17.68
C ALA A 207 22.22 -3.24 -18.81
N ARG A 208 21.98 -2.75 -20.03
CA ARG A 208 22.32 -3.35 -21.33
C ARG A 208 21.55 -4.60 -21.78
N ALA A 209 20.54 -4.34 -22.61
CA ALA A 209 20.41 -5.06 -23.87
C ALA A 209 19.80 -4.15 -24.95
N ARG A 210 20.66 -3.59 -25.81
CA ARG A 210 20.50 -3.44 -27.28
C ARG A 210 21.64 -2.61 -27.87
N PRO A 211 21.93 -2.74 -29.18
CA PRO A 211 21.32 -3.64 -30.17
C PRO A 211 21.90 -5.05 -30.16
#